data_AF-A0A0L0GIS0-F1
#
_entry.id   AF-A0A0L0GIS0-F1
#
_cell.length_a   1.000
_cell.length_b   1.000
_cell.length_c   1.000
_cell.angle_alpha   90.00
_cell.angle_beta   90.00
_cell.angle_gamma   90.00
#
_symmetry.space_group_name_H-M   'P 1'
#
loop_
_entity.id
_entity.type
_entity.pdbx_description
1 polymer ?
#
loop_
_entity_poly.entity_id
_entity_poly.type
_entity_poly.pdbx_seq_one_letter_code
_entity_poly.pdbx_strand_id
1 'polypeptide(L)' 'MVEMKLLSRIASCDCLAKLELLHNLICKNIPAKDRGEFIVALNTRHDELASLSYYEKDYIDLESY' A
#
# COMPACT_ATOMS: atom_id res chain seq x y z
N MET A 1 -1.31 14.41 16.16
CA MET A 1 -2.49 13.52 15.95
C MET A 1 -2.87 13.30 14.48
N VAL A 2 -2.44 14.13 13.51
CA VAL A 2 -2.78 13.95 12.08
C VAL A 2 -1.96 12.83 11.42
N GLU A 3 -0.68 12.69 11.77
CA GLU A 3 0.23 11.68 11.20
C GLU A 3 -0.20 10.24 11.48
N MET A 4 -0.65 9.95 12.72
CA MET A 4 -1.15 8.61 13.09
C MET A 4 -2.36 8.16 12.25
N LYS A 5 -3.18 9.10 11.76
CA LYS A 5 -4.34 8.78 10.91
C LYS A 5 -3.95 8.44 9.47
N LEU A 6 -2.78 8.87 9.00
CA LEU A 6 -2.35 8.62 7.62
C LEU A 6 -1.68 7.26 7.49
N LEU A 7 -0.84 6.89 8.47
CA LEU A 7 -0.24 5.55 8.54
C LEU A 7 -1.29 4.45 8.66
N SER A 8 -2.31 4.66 9.51
CA SER A 8 -3.42 3.70 9.62
C SER A 8 -4.20 3.56 8.31
N ARG A 9 -4.37 4.65 7.55
CA ARG A 9 -5.04 4.63 6.23
C ARG A 9 -4.24 3.87 5.19
N ILE A 10 -2.91 4.01 5.19
CA ILE A 10 -2.01 3.22 4.35
C ILE A 10 -2.16 1.73 4.69
N ALA A 11 -2.07 1.37 5.97
CA ALA A 11 -2.18 -0.03 6.41
C ALA A 11 -3.54 -0.68 6.08
N SER A 12 -4.64 0.10 6.13
CA SER A 12 -5.99 -0.40 5.80
C SER A 12 -6.31 -0.43 4.30
N CYS A 13 -5.36 -0.06 3.42
CA CYS A 13 -5.63 0.04 1.99
C CYS A 13 -5.88 -1.34 1.38
N ASP A 14 -6.98 -1.51 0.66
CA ASP A 14 -7.45 -2.79 0.12
C ASP A 14 -7.07 -3.03 -1.35
N CYS A 15 -6.58 -2.01 -2.05
CA CYS A 15 -6.16 -2.15 -3.45
C CYS A 15 -5.03 -1.19 -3.85
N LEU A 16 -4.25 -1.60 -4.84
CA LEU A 16 -3.09 -0.84 -5.34
C LEU A 16 -3.47 0.55 -5.86
N ALA A 17 -4.59 0.68 -6.56
CA ALA A 17 -5.05 1.96 -7.10
C ALA A 17 -5.28 3.03 -6.01
N LYS A 18 -5.84 2.65 -4.86
CA LYS A 18 -6.02 3.57 -3.72
C LYS A 18 -4.68 3.89 -3.05
N LEU A 19 -3.75 2.94 -3.04
CA LEU A 19 -2.41 3.12 -2.50
C LEU A 19 -1.60 4.14 -3.32
N GLU A 20 -1.71 4.09 -4.65
CA GLU A 20 -1.10 5.07 -5.56
C GLU A 20 -1.68 6.48 -5.39
N LEU A 21 -2.99 6.59 -5.17
CA LEU A 21 -3.62 7.87 -4.85
C LEU A 21 -3.09 8.45 -3.53
N LEU A 22 -2.92 7.61 -2.50
CA LEU A 22 -2.31 8.02 -1.24
C LEU A 22 -0.85 8.47 -1.42
N HIS A 23 -0.06 7.75 -2.20
CA HIS A 23 1.31 8.14 -2.56
C HIS A 23 1.35 9.53 -3.20
N ASN A 24 0.47 9.78 -4.19
CA ASN A 24 0.38 11.10 -4.85
C ASN A 24 -0.01 12.22 -3.87
N LEU A 25 -0.92 11.95 -2.93
CA LEU A 25 -1.33 12.92 -1.91
C LEU A 25 -0.20 13.22 -0.92
N ILE A 26 0.56 12.22 -0.50
CA ILE A 26 1.74 12.38 0.36
C ILE A 26 2.81 13.19 -0.36
N CYS A 27 3.09 12.87 -1.62
CA CYS A 27 4.08 13.56 -2.43
C CYS A 27 3.70 15.01 -2.77
N LYS A 28 2.42 15.38 -2.73
CA LYS A 28 1.97 16.77 -2.93
C LYS A 28 1.93 17.58 -1.63
N ASN A 29 1.51 16.97 -0.52
CA ASN A 29 1.19 17.70 0.71
C ASN A 29 2.27 17.63 1.81
N ILE A 30 3.17 16.64 1.76
CA ILE A 30 4.21 16.44 2.78
C ILE A 30 5.57 16.86 2.19
N PRO A 31 6.41 17.65 2.89
CA PRO A 31 7.76 17.97 2.45
C PRO A 31 8.63 16.70 2.32
N ALA A 32 9.54 16.64 1.34
CA ALA A 32 10.35 15.45 1.08
C ALA A 32 11.11 14.91 2.31
N LYS A 33 11.57 15.81 3.19
CA LYS A 33 12.27 15.47 4.44
C LYS A 33 11.42 14.67 5.45
N ASP A 34 10.10 14.78 5.37
CA ASP A 34 9.16 14.18 6.33
C ASP A 34 8.40 12.97 5.72
N ARG A 35 8.73 12.56 4.48
CA ARG A 35 8.03 11.47 3.76
C ARG A 35 8.53 10.07 4.13
N GLY A 36 9.70 9.95 4.75
CA GLY A 36 10.40 8.67 4.92
C GLY A 36 9.52 7.56 5.48
N GLU A 37 8.87 7.83 6.62
CA GLU A 37 7.99 6.85 7.28
C GLU A 37 6.76 6.47 6.42
N PHE A 38 6.20 7.43 5.69
CA PHE A 38 5.05 7.17 4.82
C PHE A 38 5.42 6.36 3.57
N ILE A 39 6.60 6.59 3.00
CA ILE A 39 7.10 5.81 1.86
C ILE A 39 7.38 4.37 2.28
N VAL A 40 7.97 4.16 3.45
CA VAL A 40 8.16 2.81 4.00
C VAL A 40 6.81 2.11 4.17
N ALA A 41 5.84 2.76 4.80
CA ALA A 41 4.50 2.19 4.98
C ALA A 41 3.78 1.87 3.65
N LEU A 42 3.92 2.75 2.64
CA LEU A 42 3.35 2.52 1.31
C LEU A 42 3.99 1.31 0.63
N ASN A 43 5.31 1.18 0.67
CA ASN A 43 6.01 0.04 0.07
C ASN A 43 5.64 -1.26 0.77
N THR A 44 5.61 -1.29 2.11
CA THR A 44 5.18 -2.47 2.86
C THR A 44 3.77 -2.91 2.46
N ARG A 45 2.82 -1.97 2.37
CA ARG A 45 1.45 -2.33 1.98
C ARG A 45 1.35 -2.74 0.51
N HIS A 46 2.15 -2.15 -0.37
CA HIS A 46 2.22 -2.54 -1.76
C HIS A 46 2.66 -4.00 -1.90
N ASP A 47 3.70 -4.41 -1.19
CA ASP A 47 4.22 -5.78 -1.21
C ASP A 47 3.20 -6.77 -0.63
N GLU A 48 2.51 -6.41 0.45
CA GLU A 48 1.41 -7.21 1.00
C GLU A 48 0.30 -7.44 -0.03
N LEU A 49 -0.17 -6.38 -0.70
CA LEU A 49 -1.21 -6.47 -1.73
C LEU A 49 -0.74 -7.25 -2.97
N ALA A 50 0.53 -7.07 -3.36
CA ALA A 50 1.12 -7.81 -4.48
C ALA A 50 1.26 -9.32 -4.15
N SER A 51 1.64 -9.66 -2.92
CA SER A 51 1.73 -11.05 -2.47
C SER A 51 0.37 -11.75 -2.46
N LEU A 52 -0.69 -11.07 -2.03
CA LEU A 52 -2.06 -11.60 -2.08
C LEU A 52 -2.51 -11.88 -3.52
N SER A 53 -2.20 -10.98 -4.46
CA SER A 53 -2.49 -11.19 -5.88
C SER A 53 -1.71 -12.36 -6.50
N TYR A 54 -0.52 -12.65 -5.97
CA TYR A 54 0.28 -13.80 -6.39
C TYR A 54 -0.32 -15.12 -5.88
N TYR A 55 -0.72 -15.18 -4.60
CA TYR A 55 -1.34 -16.37 -4.02
C TYR A 55 -2.71 -16.71 -4.64
N GLU A 56 -3.50 -15.71 -5.04
CA GLU A 56 -4.77 -15.96 -5.74
C GLU A 56 -4.56 -16.59 -7.13
N LYS A 57 -3.47 -16.26 -7.83
CA LYS A 57 -3.18 -16.84 -9.15
C LYS A 57 -2.72 -18.30 -9.07
N ASP A 58 -1.85 -18.63 -8.11
CA ASP A 58 -1.37 -20.00 -7.96
C ASP A 58 -2.46 -20.97 -7.47
N TYR A 59 -3.46 -20.50 -6.70
CA TYR A 59 -4.61 -21.32 -6.29
C TYR A 59 -5.56 -21.66 -7.45
N ILE A 60 -5.77 -20.71 -8.37
CA ILE A 60 -6.61 -20.94 -9.58
C ILE A 60 -5.97 -21.98 -10.50
N ASP A 61 -4.64 -22.00 -10.59
CA ASP A 61 -3.90 -23.01 -11.37
C ASP A 61 -3.92 -24.40 -10.70
N LEU A 62 -4.00 -24.47 -9.37
CA LEU A 62 -4.09 -25.74 -8.62
C LEU A 62 -5.47 -26.39 -8.63
N GLU A 63 -6.58 -25.62 -8.69
CA GLU A 63 -7.93 -26.18 -8.85
C GLU A 63 -8.23 -26.66 -10.28
N SER A 64 -7.40 -26.30 -11.25
CA SER A 64 -7.55 -26.68 -12.67
C SER A 64 -6.85 -28.00 -13.05
N TYR A 65 -6.27 -28.71 -12.08
CA TYR A 65 -5.61 -30.02 -12.23
C TYR A 65 -6.33 -31.13 -11.46
#